data_AF-A0A7J3LNP2-F1
#
_entry.id   AF-A0A7J3LNP2-F1
#
_cell.length_a   1.000
_cell.length_b   1.000
_cell.length_c   1.000
_cell.angle_alpha   90.00
_cell.angle_beta   90.00
_cell.angle_gamma   90.00
#
_symmetry.space_group_name_H-M   'P 1'
#
loop_
_entity.id
_entity.type
_entity.pdbx_description
1 polymer ?
#
loop_
_entity_poly.entity_id
_entity_poly.type
_entity_poly.pdbx_seq_one_letter_code
_entity_poly.pdbx_strand_id
1 'polypeptide(L)'
;MMDLSYWGIEAVNIIELNIPNTFGRKFVVDEKYLLKESVDSYGRHVEEKALRLLKEKGISVPEMIGESHVDGGKILTLFHLHKPIIKLEEHTLVKVARGLADISRLDKTDFQKLSVRQESLRESLALISSMVRERADKKTLDASEQAILSLDKDLIPFLQYFNTTLSHGDMHPDNLLMENDKVIFADWETIAIREELFDLAALLGCMAIAEPTDILGHKAKALLSEYVKEAKPTKLAFSLLPELVIASRLKWLCKWLILNNDYDIIRMESDLILMLLENRVKLRSLWLKYADTDFRYSRHKWFLQDAAMMDEVNKAMESLKAEPKNDAQFASDLRQSMIFHGQHDDIISLLKARNCIRQLYDRNKDPHILAEYTIAIGNSCLDLSKFGLRQALDATMKELKKIIDANPDNHDLKIGYAYSLRNNSIAIAEAGHLKTSLAMVAELGRLSESVDELEIKGEYARSLSNAITSLLPQTSQEELDIYFQKLDALYRRYETPKIRAAYQIAKTNMVRAGYRIKT
;
A
#
# COMPACT_ATOMS: atom_id res chain seq x y z
N MET A 1 -9.69 -1.61 47.84
CA MET A 1 -8.51 -2.43 47.52
C MET A 1 -8.97 -3.40 46.44
N MET A 2 -8.32 -3.43 45.26
CA MET A 2 -8.68 -4.42 44.23
C MET A 2 -8.30 -5.81 44.75
N ASP A 3 -9.28 -6.71 44.84
CA ASP A 3 -9.04 -8.09 45.26
C ASP A 3 -8.50 -8.90 44.07
N LEU A 4 -7.22 -9.23 44.12
CA LEU A 4 -6.51 -10.01 43.10
C LEU A 4 -6.33 -11.49 43.52
N SER A 5 -6.95 -11.91 44.64
CA SER A 5 -6.85 -13.27 45.17
C SER A 5 -7.36 -14.33 44.20
N TYR A 6 -8.28 -13.98 43.30
CA TYR A 6 -8.74 -14.84 42.22
C TYR A 6 -7.61 -15.31 41.28
N TRP A 7 -6.55 -14.50 41.14
CA TRP A 7 -5.35 -14.86 40.39
C TRP A 7 -4.22 -15.42 41.29
N GLY A 8 -4.52 -15.72 42.55
CA GLY A 8 -3.53 -16.18 43.54
C GLY A 8 -2.53 -15.10 43.95
N ILE A 9 -2.87 -13.81 43.77
CA ILE A 9 -2.00 -12.68 44.07
C ILE A 9 -2.52 -11.94 45.30
N GLU A 10 -1.76 -12.01 46.39
CA GLU A 10 -1.93 -11.15 47.56
C GLU A 10 -1.14 -9.86 47.35
N ALA A 11 -1.76 -8.87 46.68
CA ALA A 11 -1.09 -7.63 46.34
C ALA A 11 -0.79 -6.77 47.57
N VAL A 12 0.47 -6.37 47.72
CA VAL A 12 0.96 -5.54 48.84
C VAL A 12 1.06 -4.08 48.41
N ASN A 13 1.43 -3.84 47.16
CA ASN A 13 1.60 -2.52 46.58
C ASN A 13 0.88 -2.40 45.23
N ILE A 14 -0.03 -1.44 45.11
CA ILE A 14 -0.74 -1.13 43.87
C ILE A 14 -0.55 0.36 43.60
N ILE A 15 0.13 0.69 42.51
CA ILE A 15 0.40 2.06 42.09
C ILE A 15 -0.34 2.31 40.79
N GLU A 16 -1.23 3.29 40.77
CA GLU A 16 -1.85 3.74 39.52
C GLU A 16 -0.82 4.47 38.66
N LEU A 17 -0.71 4.05 37.40
CA LEU A 17 0.07 4.75 36.40
C LEU A 17 -0.79 5.85 35.80
N ASN A 18 -0.41 7.10 36.04
CA ASN A 18 -1.01 8.23 35.36
C ASN A 18 -0.35 8.38 33.98
N ILE A 19 -0.75 7.53 33.03
CA ILE A 19 -0.28 7.60 31.64
C ILE A 19 -1.26 8.47 30.86
N PRO A 20 -0.83 9.63 30.34
CA PRO A 20 -1.70 10.45 29.51
C PRO A 20 -2.18 9.66 28.28
N ASN A 21 -3.48 9.76 27.97
CA ASN A 21 -4.07 9.34 26.69
C ASN A 21 -4.14 7.83 26.37
N THR A 22 -4.04 6.96 27.38
CA THR A 22 -4.34 5.52 27.24
C THR A 22 -5.82 5.26 27.47
N PHE A 23 -6.41 4.24 26.81
CA PHE A 23 -7.77 3.85 27.16
C PHE A 23 -7.74 2.95 28.41
N GLY A 24 -8.59 3.30 29.38
CA GLY A 24 -8.66 2.58 30.65
C GLY A 24 -7.57 3.00 31.65
N ARG A 25 -7.73 2.56 32.90
CA ARG A 25 -6.79 2.85 33.99
C ARG A 25 -5.77 1.72 34.08
N LYS A 26 -4.51 2.04 34.32
CA LYS A 26 -3.42 1.07 34.41
C LYS A 26 -2.79 1.14 35.80
N PHE A 27 -2.48 -0.01 36.39
CA PHE A 27 -1.89 -0.11 37.72
C PHE A 27 -0.69 -1.06 37.68
N VAL A 28 0.40 -0.68 38.32
CA VAL A 28 1.51 -1.59 38.64
C VAL A 28 1.19 -2.28 39.94
N VAL A 29 1.25 -3.60 39.94
CA VAL A 29 1.02 -4.44 41.12
C VAL A 29 2.32 -5.15 41.49
N ASP A 30 2.81 -4.89 42.70
CA ASP A 30 4.03 -5.46 43.29
C ASP A 30 5.28 -5.40 42.39
N GLU A 31 5.36 -4.40 41.52
CA GLU A 31 6.44 -4.22 40.52
C GLU A 31 6.62 -5.42 39.56
N LYS A 32 5.63 -6.31 39.50
CA LYS A 32 5.69 -7.56 38.72
C LYS A 32 4.59 -7.65 37.68
N TYR A 33 3.47 -6.99 37.92
CA TYR A 33 2.30 -7.08 37.06
C TYR A 33 1.79 -5.71 36.65
N LEU A 34 1.16 -5.68 35.47
CA LEU A 34 0.39 -4.56 34.98
C LEU A 34 -1.08 -4.96 34.95
N LEU A 35 -1.91 -4.27 35.71
CA LEU A 35 -3.36 -4.44 35.72
C LEU A 35 -4.00 -3.34 34.88
N LYS A 36 -4.75 -3.71 33.85
CA LYS A 36 -5.52 -2.79 32.99
C LYS A 36 -7.00 -2.90 33.33
N GLU A 37 -7.62 -1.80 33.72
CA GLU A 37 -9.07 -1.66 33.85
C GLU A 37 -9.64 -1.09 32.55
N SER A 38 -10.52 -1.84 31.91
CA SER A 38 -11.19 -1.47 30.67
C SER A 38 -12.72 -1.63 30.78
N VAL A 39 -13.44 -1.05 29.82
CA VAL A 39 -14.89 -1.21 29.71
C VAL A 39 -15.19 -2.45 28.87
N ASP A 40 -16.13 -3.27 29.35
CA ASP A 40 -16.66 -4.39 28.60
C ASP A 40 -17.30 -3.87 27.30
N SER A 41 -16.63 -4.16 26.19
CA SER A 41 -16.96 -3.59 24.90
C SER A 41 -16.55 -4.53 23.79
N TYR A 42 -17.23 -4.40 22.66
CA TYR A 42 -16.91 -5.16 21.47
C TYR A 42 -15.44 -5.03 21.06
N GLY A 43 -14.88 -3.82 21.15
CA GLY A 43 -13.46 -3.56 20.84
C GLY A 43 -12.51 -4.34 21.75
N ARG A 44 -12.83 -4.44 23.04
CA ARG A 44 -12.02 -5.20 24.02
C ARG A 44 -11.97 -6.70 23.70
N HIS A 45 -13.10 -7.30 23.33
CA HIS A 45 -13.12 -8.72 22.94
C HIS A 45 -12.35 -8.98 21.63
N VAL A 46 -12.37 -8.02 20.69
CA VAL A 46 -11.57 -8.12 19.46
C VAL A 46 -10.08 -8.03 19.78
N GLU A 47 -9.67 -7.10 20.64
CA GLU A 47 -8.28 -6.96 21.11
C GLU A 47 -7.79 -8.26 21.79
N GLU A 48 -8.57 -8.84 22.71
CA GLU A 48 -8.22 -10.08 23.40
C GLU A 48 -7.95 -11.24 22.42
N LYS A 49 -8.86 -11.46 21.47
CA LYS A 49 -8.70 -12.49 20.42
C LYS A 49 -7.50 -12.20 19.53
N ALA A 50 -7.28 -10.94 19.18
CA ALA A 50 -6.14 -10.53 18.38
C ALA A 50 -4.82 -10.78 19.10
N LEU A 51 -4.71 -10.48 20.39
CA LEU A 51 -3.51 -10.74 21.21
C LEU A 51 -3.12 -12.22 21.22
N ARG A 52 -4.11 -13.12 21.37
CA ARG A 52 -3.87 -14.58 21.30
C ARG A 52 -3.32 -14.99 19.94
N LEU A 53 -3.97 -14.54 18.86
CA LEU A 53 -3.52 -14.84 17.50
C LEU A 53 -2.15 -14.25 17.20
N LEU A 54 -1.85 -13.03 17.66
CA LEU A 54 -0.53 -12.40 17.52
C LEU A 54 0.56 -13.25 18.19
N LYS A 55 0.32 -13.73 19.42
CA LYS A 55 1.23 -14.63 20.13
C LYS A 55 1.43 -15.95 19.36
N GLU A 56 0.35 -16.55 18.85
CA GLU A 56 0.41 -17.76 18.01
C GLU A 56 1.21 -17.55 16.72
N LYS A 57 1.12 -16.35 16.12
CA LYS A 57 1.88 -15.96 14.93
C LYS A 57 3.31 -15.50 15.24
N GLY A 58 3.74 -15.58 16.50
CA GLY A 58 5.10 -15.26 16.92
C GLY A 58 5.39 -13.77 17.14
N ILE A 59 4.36 -12.91 17.15
CA ILE A 59 4.52 -11.50 17.51
C ILE A 59 4.70 -11.38 19.02
N SER A 60 5.68 -10.57 19.43
CA SER A 60 5.94 -10.28 20.84
C SER A 60 4.91 -9.27 21.36
N VAL A 61 3.97 -9.76 22.16
CA VAL A 61 2.88 -9.00 22.80
C VAL A 61 2.94 -9.20 24.32
N PRO A 62 2.34 -8.29 25.12
CA PRO A 62 2.29 -8.46 26.58
C PRO A 62 1.67 -9.79 26.98
N GLU A 63 2.32 -10.48 27.92
CA GLU A 63 1.82 -11.77 28.39
C GLU A 63 0.64 -11.57 29.35
N MET A 64 -0.55 -11.94 28.90
CA MET A 64 -1.77 -11.94 29.70
C MET A 64 -1.81 -13.15 30.63
N ILE A 65 -1.95 -12.87 31.93
CA ILE A 65 -2.05 -13.87 33.00
C ILE A 65 -3.50 -14.29 33.17
N GLY A 66 -4.42 -13.33 33.12
CA GLY A 66 -5.84 -13.60 33.30
C GLY A 66 -6.70 -12.37 33.10
N GLU A 67 -8.00 -12.63 33.01
CA GLU A 67 -9.05 -11.63 32.89
C GLU A 67 -10.18 -11.94 33.88
N SER A 68 -10.79 -10.90 34.44
CA SER A 68 -11.94 -11.01 35.32
C SER A 68 -12.94 -9.91 35.01
N HIS A 69 -14.22 -10.29 34.98
CA HIS A 69 -15.33 -9.34 34.92
C HIS A 69 -15.63 -8.82 36.33
N VAL A 70 -15.88 -7.53 36.43
CA VAL A 70 -16.28 -6.86 37.68
C VAL A 70 -17.61 -6.16 37.48
N ASP A 71 -18.34 -5.98 38.58
CA ASP A 71 -19.65 -5.32 38.58
C ASP A 71 -19.58 -3.94 37.90
N GLY A 72 -20.62 -3.63 37.11
CA GLY A 72 -20.71 -2.38 36.35
C GLY A 72 -20.13 -2.45 34.94
N GLY A 73 -19.92 -3.64 34.38
CA GLY A 73 -19.46 -3.81 33.00
C GLY A 73 -17.99 -3.45 32.79
N LYS A 74 -17.16 -3.68 33.82
CA LYS A 74 -15.72 -3.47 33.75
C LYS A 74 -15.00 -4.80 33.58
N ILE A 75 -13.87 -4.75 32.89
CA ILE A 75 -12.97 -5.88 32.69
C ILE A 75 -11.59 -5.50 33.25
N LEU A 76 -11.09 -6.34 34.15
CA LEU A 76 -9.72 -6.27 34.66
C LEU A 76 -8.88 -7.31 33.94
N THR A 77 -7.83 -6.86 33.27
CA THR A 77 -6.88 -7.75 32.59
C THR A 77 -5.51 -7.60 33.23
N LEU A 78 -4.93 -8.72 33.66
CA LEU A 78 -3.64 -8.78 34.32
C LEU A 78 -2.56 -9.25 33.33
N PHE A 79 -1.47 -8.52 33.25
CA PHE A 79 -0.31 -8.81 32.41
C PHE A 79 0.97 -8.89 33.24
N HIS A 80 1.99 -9.57 32.72
CA HIS A 80 3.36 -9.39 33.21
C HIS A 80 3.85 -7.97 32.93
N LEU A 81 4.56 -7.39 33.90
CA LEU A 81 5.14 -6.05 33.75
C LEU A 81 6.45 -6.15 32.95
N HIS A 82 6.51 -5.42 31.83
CA HIS A 82 7.72 -5.27 31.03
C HIS A 82 8.25 -3.83 31.09
N LYS A 83 9.53 -3.64 30.76
CA LYS A 83 10.17 -2.33 30.83
C LYS A 83 9.91 -1.50 29.57
N PRO A 84 9.57 -0.22 29.69
CA PRO A 84 9.45 0.66 28.53
C PRO A 84 10.81 0.90 27.86
N ILE A 85 10.81 1.12 26.55
CA ILE A 85 12.00 1.58 25.83
C ILE A 85 12.19 3.07 26.12
N ILE A 86 13.21 3.39 26.93
CA ILE A 86 13.47 4.78 27.36
C ILE A 86 13.99 5.64 26.21
N LYS A 87 14.80 5.07 25.30
CA LYS A 87 15.38 5.77 24.14
C LYS A 87 15.39 4.90 22.89
N LEU A 88 14.98 5.49 21.77
CA LEU A 88 15.02 4.90 20.44
C LEU A 88 16.39 5.12 19.78
N GLU A 89 17.41 4.43 20.29
CA GLU A 89 18.73 4.38 19.66
C GLU A 89 18.71 3.51 18.38
N GLU A 90 19.70 3.66 17.49
CA GLU A 90 19.75 2.95 16.19
C GLU A 90 19.56 1.44 16.32
N HIS A 91 20.27 0.80 17.24
CA HIS A 91 20.20 -0.64 17.45
C HIS A 91 18.82 -1.11 17.93
N THR A 92 18.10 -0.25 18.66
CA THR A 92 16.71 -0.51 19.09
C THR A 92 15.76 -0.31 17.94
N LEU A 93 15.94 0.74 17.13
CA LEU A 93 15.12 1.01 15.95
C LEU A 93 15.20 -0.11 14.91
N VAL A 94 16.34 -0.78 14.75
CA VAL A 94 16.48 -1.98 13.91
C VAL A 94 15.55 -3.11 14.42
N LYS A 95 15.44 -3.30 15.73
CA LYS A 95 14.54 -4.32 16.31
C LYS A 95 13.07 -3.94 16.18
N VAL A 96 12.76 -2.66 16.39
CA VAL A 96 11.41 -2.12 16.17
C VAL A 96 11.00 -2.28 14.71
N ALA A 97 11.89 -1.97 13.76
CA ALA A 97 11.68 -2.16 12.33
C ALA A 97 11.32 -3.61 11.99
N ARG A 98 12.07 -4.59 12.53
CA ARG A 98 11.79 -6.02 12.34
C ARG A 98 10.42 -6.41 12.88
N GLY A 99 10.09 -5.98 14.10
CA GLY A 99 8.77 -6.28 14.68
C GLY A 99 7.61 -5.65 13.90
N LEU A 100 7.76 -4.40 13.45
CA LEU A 100 6.79 -3.75 12.56
C LEU A 100 6.67 -4.50 11.22
N ALA A 101 7.79 -4.97 10.68
CA ALA A 101 7.78 -5.78 9.46
C ALA A 101 7.05 -7.10 9.67
N ASP A 102 7.29 -7.80 10.79
CA ASP A 102 6.57 -9.03 11.16
C ASP A 102 5.06 -8.80 11.21
N ILE A 103 4.61 -7.74 11.89
CA ILE A 103 3.19 -7.37 11.97
C ILE A 103 2.61 -7.12 10.56
N SER A 104 3.33 -6.36 9.73
CA SER A 104 2.85 -5.99 8.39
C SER A 104 2.74 -7.18 7.42
N ARG A 105 3.54 -8.25 7.64
CA ARG A 105 3.55 -9.47 6.83
C ARG A 105 2.49 -10.50 7.24
N LEU A 106 1.79 -10.30 8.36
CA LEU A 106 0.74 -11.20 8.79
C LEU A 106 -0.42 -11.25 7.79
N ASP A 107 -1.01 -12.43 7.62
CA ASP A 107 -2.21 -12.59 6.81
C ASP A 107 -3.40 -11.90 7.49
N LYS A 108 -3.79 -10.75 6.96
CA LYS A 108 -4.92 -9.96 7.44
C LYS A 108 -6.24 -10.74 7.43
N THR A 109 -6.40 -11.78 6.61
CA THR A 109 -7.64 -12.56 6.56
C THR A 109 -7.91 -13.32 7.85
N ASP A 110 -6.86 -13.70 8.60
CA ASP A 110 -7.02 -14.31 9.91
C ASP A 110 -7.61 -13.31 10.93
N PHE A 111 -7.22 -12.04 10.84
CA PHE A 111 -7.73 -10.96 11.68
C PHE A 111 -9.13 -10.49 11.25
N GLN A 112 -9.45 -10.55 9.95
CA GLN A 112 -10.82 -10.30 9.47
C GLN A 112 -11.82 -11.29 10.06
N LYS A 113 -11.43 -12.56 10.24
CA LYS A 113 -12.28 -13.59 10.89
C LYS A 113 -12.52 -13.30 12.38
N LEU A 114 -11.64 -12.53 13.01
CA LEU A 114 -11.81 -12.02 14.38
C LEU A 114 -12.58 -10.70 14.43
N SER A 115 -13.12 -10.26 13.29
CA SER A 115 -13.83 -8.99 13.14
C SER A 115 -12.99 -7.76 13.48
N VAL A 116 -11.66 -7.83 13.27
CA VAL A 116 -10.80 -6.64 13.28
C VAL A 116 -11.28 -5.70 12.18
N ARG A 117 -11.54 -4.45 12.57
CA ARG A 117 -12.08 -3.40 11.70
C ARG A 117 -11.14 -3.09 10.54
N GLN A 118 -11.72 -2.66 9.43
CA GLN A 118 -11.00 -2.06 8.31
C GLN A 118 -11.19 -0.55 8.41
N GLU A 119 -10.10 0.19 8.43
CA GLU A 119 -10.14 1.65 8.48
C GLU A 119 -9.41 2.21 7.27
N SER A 120 -10.04 3.20 6.64
CA SER A 120 -9.48 3.91 5.49
C SER A 120 -8.87 5.23 5.94
N LEU A 121 -7.65 5.51 5.50
CA LEU A 121 -7.04 6.82 5.74
C LEU A 121 -7.83 7.95 5.06
N ARG A 122 -8.47 7.68 3.91
CA ARG A 122 -9.34 8.64 3.23
C ARG A 122 -10.51 9.07 4.11
N GLU A 123 -11.21 8.10 4.69
CA GLU A 123 -12.36 8.36 5.57
C GLU A 123 -11.92 9.09 6.83
N SER A 124 -10.77 8.67 7.40
CA SER A 124 -10.17 9.32 8.56
C SER A 124 -9.83 10.79 8.27
N LEU A 125 -9.21 11.09 7.13
CA LEU A 125 -8.87 12.47 6.73
C LEU A 125 -10.11 13.35 6.50
N ALA A 126 -11.21 12.78 5.98
CA ALA A 126 -12.47 13.50 5.82
C ALA A 126 -13.06 13.91 7.19
N LEU A 127 -13.04 13.00 8.17
CA LEU A 127 -13.46 13.29 9.54
C LEU A 127 -12.56 14.34 10.21
N ILE A 128 -11.25 14.17 10.08
CA ILE A 128 -10.22 15.11 10.58
C ILE A 128 -10.48 16.51 10.01
N SER A 129 -10.72 16.64 8.71
CA SER A 129 -10.99 17.93 8.06
C SER A 129 -12.19 18.65 8.68
N SER A 130 -13.28 17.93 8.93
CA SER A 130 -14.46 18.48 9.61
C SER A 130 -14.15 18.93 11.03
N MET A 131 -13.42 18.10 11.79
CA MET A 131 -13.11 18.38 13.19
C MET A 131 -12.18 19.58 13.37
N VAL A 132 -11.15 19.70 12.53
CA VAL A 132 -10.24 20.86 12.58
C VAL A 132 -11.03 22.15 12.32
N ARG A 133 -11.92 22.17 11.32
CA ARG A 133 -12.75 23.36 11.03
C ARG A 133 -13.65 23.77 12.19
N GLU A 134 -14.11 22.81 12.98
CA GLU A 134 -14.99 23.07 14.12
C GLU A 134 -14.24 23.58 15.35
N ARG A 135 -13.02 23.07 15.60
CA ARG A 135 -12.35 23.19 16.90
C ARG A 135 -11.03 23.96 16.89
N ALA A 136 -10.36 24.06 15.75
CA ALA A 136 -9.03 24.64 15.67
C ALA A 136 -9.08 26.17 15.75
N ASP A 137 -8.06 26.76 16.37
CA ASP A 137 -7.81 28.19 16.21
C ASP A 137 -7.35 28.52 14.77
N LYS A 138 -7.28 29.82 14.44
CA LYS A 138 -6.95 30.25 13.07
C LYS A 138 -5.61 29.71 12.57
N LYS A 139 -4.57 29.70 13.41
CA LYS A 139 -3.22 29.26 13.00
C LYS A 139 -3.20 27.75 12.73
N THR A 140 -3.80 26.97 13.64
CA THR A 140 -3.92 25.52 13.55
C THR A 140 -4.77 25.11 12.35
N LEU A 141 -5.87 25.85 12.11
CA LEU A 141 -6.73 25.65 10.95
C LEU A 141 -5.96 25.88 9.64
N ASP A 142 -5.24 27.00 9.52
CA ASP A 142 -4.50 27.34 8.30
C ASP A 142 -3.43 26.28 7.97
N ALA A 143 -2.67 25.84 8.99
CA ALA A 143 -1.67 24.76 8.83
C ALA A 143 -2.32 23.43 8.40
N SER A 144 -3.44 23.08 9.02
CA SER A 144 -4.16 21.84 8.72
C SER A 144 -4.82 21.87 7.34
N GLU A 145 -5.42 22.99 6.93
CA GLU A 145 -6.02 23.12 5.59
C GLU A 145 -4.96 23.07 4.50
N GLN A 146 -3.79 23.69 4.71
CA GLN A 146 -2.67 23.56 3.78
C GLN A 146 -2.21 22.10 3.65
N ALA A 147 -2.14 21.37 4.76
CA ALA A 147 -1.81 19.95 4.78
C ALA A 147 -2.84 19.11 4.03
N ILE A 148 -4.12 19.28 4.37
CA ILE A 148 -5.24 18.54 3.75
C ILE A 148 -5.28 18.79 2.24
N LEU A 149 -5.15 20.05 1.80
CA LEU A 149 -5.10 20.38 0.37
C LEU A 149 -3.92 19.71 -0.35
N SER A 150 -2.76 19.62 0.30
CA SER A 150 -1.61 18.89 -0.25
C SER A 150 -1.88 17.39 -0.31
N LEU A 151 -2.48 16.80 0.73
CA LEU A 151 -2.78 15.36 0.78
C LEU A 151 -3.90 14.96 -0.20
N ASP A 152 -4.90 15.80 -0.40
CA ASP A 152 -5.97 15.63 -1.40
C ASP A 152 -5.39 15.48 -2.82
N LYS A 153 -4.28 16.18 -3.09
CA LYS A 153 -3.59 16.14 -4.38
C LYS A 153 -2.57 15.00 -4.47
N ASP A 154 -1.76 14.83 -3.45
CA ASP A 154 -0.52 14.05 -3.54
C ASP A 154 -0.58 12.68 -2.84
N LEU A 155 -1.58 12.41 -1.98
CA LEU A 155 -1.72 11.13 -1.27
C LEU A 155 -3.05 10.42 -1.56
N ILE A 156 -4.16 11.11 -1.31
CA ILE A 156 -5.50 10.53 -1.32
C ILE A 156 -5.83 9.82 -2.66
N PRO A 157 -5.49 10.36 -3.85
CA PRO A 157 -5.74 9.68 -5.12
C PRO A 157 -5.01 8.34 -5.28
N PHE A 158 -3.96 8.10 -4.48
CA PHE A 158 -3.12 6.90 -4.56
C PHE A 158 -3.43 5.85 -3.51
N LEU A 159 -4.16 6.18 -2.43
CA LEU A 159 -4.49 5.22 -1.37
C LEU A 159 -5.19 3.96 -1.89
N GLN A 160 -5.98 4.08 -2.95
CA GLN A 160 -6.64 2.94 -3.62
C GLN A 160 -5.66 1.90 -4.21
N TYR A 161 -4.39 2.27 -4.39
CA TYR A 161 -3.36 1.39 -4.93
C TYR A 161 -2.48 0.76 -3.85
N PHE A 162 -2.61 1.20 -2.60
CA PHE A 162 -1.79 0.71 -1.52
C PHE A 162 -2.25 -0.69 -1.14
N ASN A 163 -1.30 -1.53 -0.72
CA ASN A 163 -1.71 -2.74 -0.03
C ASN A 163 -2.30 -2.36 1.34
N THR A 164 -3.29 -3.12 1.81
CA THR A 164 -3.66 -3.06 3.23
C THR A 164 -3.01 -4.20 4.02
N THR A 165 -2.56 -3.89 5.24
CA THR A 165 -1.90 -4.79 6.19
C THR A 165 -2.55 -4.67 7.56
N LEU A 166 -2.22 -5.60 8.47
CA LEU A 166 -2.52 -5.40 9.88
C LEU A 166 -1.73 -4.19 10.41
N SER A 167 -2.37 -3.36 11.22
CA SER A 167 -1.79 -2.19 11.86
C SER A 167 -2.15 -2.20 13.34
N HIS A 168 -1.16 -1.93 14.17
CA HIS A 168 -1.32 -1.65 15.60
C HIS A 168 -2.30 -0.50 15.83
N GLY A 169 -2.17 0.58 15.06
CA GLY A 169 -3.10 1.71 15.04
C GLY A 169 -2.75 2.86 15.98
N ASP A 170 -1.93 2.58 16.99
CA ASP A 170 -1.38 3.52 17.96
C ASP A 170 0.12 3.27 18.19
N MET A 171 0.92 3.34 17.13
CA MET A 171 2.36 3.05 17.19
C MET A 171 3.13 4.24 17.79
N HIS A 172 2.92 4.47 19.08
CA HIS A 172 3.63 5.46 19.89
C HIS A 172 4.88 4.82 20.55
N PRO A 173 6.00 5.55 20.74
CA PRO A 173 7.16 5.03 21.46
C PRO A 173 6.85 4.45 22.84
N ASP A 174 5.88 5.03 23.57
CA ASP A 174 5.47 4.55 24.90
C ASP A 174 4.79 3.17 24.87
N ASN A 175 4.28 2.76 23.71
CA ASN A 175 3.70 1.43 23.50
C ASN A 175 4.76 0.38 23.13
N LEU A 176 6.05 0.76 23.10
CA LEU A 176 7.17 -0.13 22.86
C LEU A 176 7.85 -0.51 24.17
N LEU A 177 7.78 -1.79 24.52
CA LEU A 177 8.43 -2.36 25.68
C LEU A 177 9.60 -3.26 25.25
N MET A 178 10.48 -3.60 26.18
CA MET A 178 11.64 -4.45 25.94
C MET A 178 11.73 -5.58 26.97
N GLU A 179 11.93 -6.79 26.49
CA GLU A 179 12.23 -7.95 27.31
C GLU A 179 13.17 -8.89 26.57
N ASN A 180 14.25 -9.34 27.23
CA ASN A 180 15.19 -10.32 26.68
C ASN A 180 15.64 -10.01 25.23
N ASP A 181 15.95 -8.73 24.97
CA ASP A 181 16.35 -8.21 23.66
C ASP A 181 15.27 -8.20 22.56
N LYS A 182 14.01 -8.49 22.91
CA LYS A 182 12.85 -8.45 22.03
C LYS A 182 11.98 -7.23 22.33
N VAL A 183 11.52 -6.58 21.26
CA VAL A 183 10.54 -5.50 21.33
C VAL A 183 9.16 -6.12 21.53
N ILE A 184 8.46 -5.69 22.57
CA ILE A 184 7.07 -6.05 22.84
C ILE A 184 6.19 -4.85 22.46
N PHE A 185 5.19 -5.08 21.62
CA PHE A 185 4.21 -4.06 21.22
C PHE A 185 3.01 -4.16 22.15
N ALA A 186 2.71 -3.11 22.90
CA ALA A 186 1.63 -3.06 23.87
C ALA A 186 0.48 -2.15 23.41
N ASP A 187 -0.70 -2.31 24.04
CA ASP A 187 -1.89 -1.49 23.79
C ASP A 187 -2.54 -1.67 22.40
N TRP A 188 -2.93 -2.92 22.12
CA TRP A 188 -3.50 -3.34 20.84
C TRP A 188 -4.97 -2.97 20.62
N GLU A 189 -5.56 -2.16 21.47
CA GLU A 189 -6.98 -1.77 21.40
C GLU A 189 -7.35 -0.97 20.15
N THR A 190 -6.36 -0.39 19.47
CA THR A 190 -6.56 0.36 18.23
C THR A 190 -6.31 -0.46 16.96
N ILE A 191 -6.07 -1.77 17.11
CA ILE A 191 -5.80 -2.70 16.01
C ILE A 191 -6.83 -2.55 14.88
N ALA A 192 -6.33 -2.48 13.65
CA ALA A 192 -7.17 -2.48 12.46
C ALA A 192 -6.38 -2.95 11.25
N ILE A 193 -7.10 -3.17 10.16
CA ILE A 193 -6.50 -3.33 8.84
C ILE A 193 -6.52 -1.96 8.17
N ARG A 194 -5.35 -1.47 7.78
CA ARG A 194 -5.13 -0.12 7.21
C ARG A 194 -4.18 -0.20 6.01
N GLU A 195 -3.99 0.90 5.32
CA GLU A 195 -2.95 1.04 4.30
C GLU A 195 -1.56 0.69 4.89
N GLU A 196 -0.72 0.05 4.08
CA GLU A 196 0.65 -0.29 4.46
C GLU A 196 1.42 0.97 4.92
N LEU A 197 2.46 0.77 5.73
CA LEU A 197 3.27 1.83 6.34
C LEU A 197 2.57 2.73 7.37
N PHE A 198 1.29 2.53 7.67
CA PHE A 198 0.57 3.38 8.64
C PHE A 198 1.28 3.49 10.00
N ASP A 199 1.67 2.36 10.60
CA ASP A 199 2.37 2.35 11.90
C ASP A 199 3.80 2.92 11.80
N LEU A 200 4.49 2.68 10.68
CA LEU A 200 5.81 3.26 10.45
C LEU A 200 5.74 4.79 10.35
N ALA A 201 4.73 5.30 9.65
CA ALA A 201 4.47 6.73 9.54
C ALA A 201 4.13 7.36 10.90
N ALA A 202 3.37 6.64 11.73
CA ALA A 202 3.06 7.07 13.09
C ALA A 202 4.31 7.16 13.96
N LEU A 203 5.17 6.13 13.93
CA LEU A 203 6.42 6.12 14.69
C LEU A 203 7.38 7.23 14.25
N LEU A 204 7.56 7.42 12.93
CA LEU A 204 8.40 8.48 12.39
C LEU A 204 7.90 9.87 12.80
N GLY A 205 6.59 10.09 12.80
CA GLY A 205 6.00 11.34 13.26
C GLY A 205 6.26 11.59 14.75
N CYS A 206 6.18 10.55 15.59
CA CYS A 206 6.53 10.64 17.01
C CYS A 206 8.04 10.86 17.24
N MET A 207 8.91 10.32 16.39
CA MET A 207 10.33 10.65 16.44
C MET A 207 10.56 12.12 16.08
N ALA A 208 9.87 12.62 15.05
CA ALA A 208 10.01 14.01 14.60
C ALA A 208 9.51 15.05 15.61
N ILE A 209 8.42 14.75 16.33
CA ILE A 209 7.91 15.67 17.37
C ILE A 209 8.87 15.73 18.58
N ALA A 210 9.53 14.62 18.90
CA ALA A 210 10.49 14.54 20.00
C ALA A 210 11.84 15.19 19.65
N GLU A 211 12.37 14.91 18.46
CA GLU A 211 13.61 15.47 17.95
C GLU A 211 13.54 15.57 16.40
N PRO A 212 13.20 16.75 15.84
CA PRO A 212 12.99 16.91 14.39
C PRO A 212 14.18 16.48 13.52
N THR A 213 15.40 16.48 14.06
CA THR A 213 16.59 16.06 13.31
C THR A 213 16.69 14.54 13.15
N ASP A 214 16.01 13.75 13.99
CA ASP A 214 16.07 12.28 13.97
C ASP A 214 15.52 11.70 12.65
N ILE A 215 14.55 12.38 12.02
CA ILE A 215 13.95 11.95 10.74
C ILE A 215 14.84 12.20 9.50
N LEU A 216 15.91 12.97 9.66
CA LEU A 216 16.91 13.24 8.62
C LEU A 216 18.19 12.41 8.81
N GLY A 217 18.41 11.86 10.00
CA GLY A 217 19.69 11.30 10.43
C GLY A 217 19.82 9.78 10.36
N HIS A 218 20.77 9.28 11.15
CA HIS A 218 21.13 7.87 11.28
C HIS A 218 19.99 7.01 11.84
N LYS A 219 19.17 7.55 12.76
CA LYS A 219 18.02 6.86 13.33
C LYS A 219 16.97 6.51 12.28
N ALA A 220 16.52 7.49 11.48
CA ALA A 220 15.61 7.23 10.37
C ALA A 220 16.20 6.25 9.36
N LYS A 221 17.49 6.37 9.05
CA LYS A 221 18.17 5.42 8.16
C LYS A 221 18.12 3.99 8.72
N ALA A 222 18.45 3.80 10.00
CA ALA A 222 18.44 2.49 10.66
C ALA A 222 17.04 1.86 10.66
N LEU A 223 16.01 2.65 11.01
CA LEU A 223 14.61 2.20 10.99
C LEU A 223 14.13 1.86 9.58
N LEU A 224 14.31 2.77 8.62
CA LEU A 224 13.74 2.65 7.28
C LEU A 224 14.43 1.58 6.44
N SER A 225 15.77 1.50 6.49
CA SER A 225 16.51 0.50 5.73
C SER A 225 16.17 -0.92 6.20
N GLU A 226 16.14 -1.16 7.52
CA GLU A 226 15.77 -2.46 8.05
C GLU A 226 14.30 -2.78 7.79
N TYR A 227 13.39 -1.81 7.94
CA TYR A 227 11.96 -2.04 7.67
C TYR A 227 11.73 -2.40 6.20
N VAL A 228 12.35 -1.69 5.24
CA VAL A 228 12.17 -2.00 3.82
C VAL A 228 12.71 -3.38 3.47
N LYS A 229 13.90 -3.71 3.96
CA LYS A 229 14.54 -5.01 3.77
C LYS A 229 13.63 -6.16 4.23
N GLU A 230 13.00 -6.00 5.40
CA GLU A 230 12.16 -7.02 6.00
C GLU A 230 10.73 -7.01 5.45
N ALA A 231 10.02 -5.88 5.56
CA ALA A 231 8.61 -5.77 5.21
C ALA A 231 8.35 -5.81 3.70
N LYS A 232 9.33 -5.35 2.89
CA LYS A 232 9.20 -5.20 1.42
C LYS A 232 7.94 -4.43 1.02
N PRO A 233 7.72 -3.21 1.56
CA PRO A 233 6.56 -2.41 1.21
C PRO A 233 6.57 -2.06 -0.28
N THR A 234 5.44 -1.64 -0.82
CA THR A 234 5.40 -1.22 -2.21
C THR A 234 6.19 0.07 -2.41
N LYS A 235 6.88 0.20 -3.54
CA LYS A 235 7.67 1.40 -3.85
C LYS A 235 6.79 2.66 -3.90
N LEU A 236 5.53 2.53 -4.33
CA LEU A 236 4.56 3.64 -4.33
C LEU A 236 4.28 4.13 -2.90
N ALA A 237 3.87 3.23 -1.99
CA ALA A 237 3.57 3.60 -0.62
C ALA A 237 4.79 4.21 0.07
N PHE A 238 5.97 3.63 -0.15
CA PHE A 238 7.21 4.13 0.43
C PHE A 238 7.63 5.51 -0.13
N SER A 239 7.45 5.75 -1.44
CA SER A 239 7.65 7.08 -2.02
C SER A 239 6.70 8.13 -1.44
N LEU A 240 5.50 7.73 -1.00
CA LEU A 240 4.50 8.59 -0.37
C LEU A 240 4.55 8.56 1.17
N LEU A 241 5.62 8.00 1.76
CA LEU A 241 5.78 7.95 3.21
C LEU A 241 5.81 9.33 3.88
N PRO A 242 6.43 10.39 3.32
CA PRO A 242 6.34 11.72 3.91
C PRO A 242 4.90 12.22 4.04
N GLU A 243 4.08 12.02 3.01
CA GLU A 243 2.65 12.33 3.05
C GLU A 243 1.89 11.49 4.09
N LEU A 244 2.20 10.20 4.23
CA LEU A 244 1.62 9.37 5.28
C LEU A 244 1.98 9.85 6.69
N VAL A 245 3.22 10.34 6.90
CA VAL A 245 3.64 10.92 8.19
C VAL A 245 2.83 12.17 8.49
N ILE A 246 2.63 13.05 7.50
CA ILE A 246 1.78 14.25 7.65
C ILE A 246 0.33 13.86 8.00
N ALA A 247 -0.24 12.89 7.28
CA ALA A 247 -1.58 12.39 7.55
C ALA A 247 -1.71 11.79 8.96
N SER A 248 -0.68 11.09 9.43
CA SER A 248 -0.61 10.58 10.80
C SER A 248 -0.56 11.72 11.83
N ARG A 249 0.20 12.80 11.58
CA ARG A 249 0.26 13.95 12.49
C ARG A 249 -1.08 14.69 12.58
N LEU A 250 -1.79 14.84 11.47
CA LEU A 250 -3.16 15.37 11.48
C LEU A 250 -4.11 14.54 12.37
N LYS A 251 -4.00 13.20 12.33
CA LYS A 251 -4.78 12.33 13.23
C LYS A 251 -4.50 12.62 14.70
N TRP A 252 -3.23 12.81 15.06
CA TRP A 252 -2.83 13.14 16.44
C TRP A 252 -3.25 14.54 16.85
N LEU A 253 -3.05 15.55 15.99
CA LEU A 253 -3.55 16.91 16.20
C LEU A 253 -5.05 16.90 16.53
N CYS A 254 -5.86 16.14 15.78
CA CYS A 254 -7.29 15.97 16.07
C CYS A 254 -7.56 15.31 17.43
N LYS A 255 -6.76 14.33 17.85
CA LYS A 255 -6.87 13.73 19.19
C LYS A 255 -6.62 14.79 20.27
N TRP A 256 -5.62 15.66 20.09
CA TRP A 256 -5.32 16.74 21.03
C TRP A 256 -6.42 17.82 21.11
N LEU A 257 -7.01 18.17 19.97
CA LEU A 257 -8.17 19.07 19.88
C LEU A 257 -9.44 18.50 20.54
N ILE A 258 -9.56 17.18 20.69
CA ILE A 258 -10.68 16.56 21.42
C ILE A 258 -10.40 16.48 22.92
N LEU A 259 -9.25 15.90 23.29
CA LEU A 259 -9.04 15.40 24.64
C LEU A 259 -8.63 16.47 25.64
N ASN A 260 -7.69 17.34 25.26
CA ASN A 260 -6.93 18.10 26.25
C ASN A 260 -6.90 19.61 25.99
N ASN A 261 -7.22 20.09 24.77
CA ASN A 261 -6.97 21.48 24.35
C ASN A 261 -5.57 21.96 24.80
N ASP A 262 -4.59 21.07 24.76
CA ASP A 262 -3.21 21.38 25.13
C ASP A 262 -2.60 22.21 24.00
N TYR A 263 -2.70 23.54 24.16
CA TYR A 263 -2.31 24.50 23.14
C TYR A 263 -0.82 24.38 22.76
N ASP A 264 0.04 23.94 23.68
CA ASP A 264 1.46 23.76 23.40
C ASP A 264 1.67 22.56 22.48
N ILE A 265 1.05 21.41 22.79
CA ILE A 265 1.13 20.22 21.93
C ILE A 265 0.44 20.46 20.58
N ILE A 266 -0.72 21.12 20.56
CA ILE A 266 -1.45 21.48 19.32
C ILE A 266 -0.56 22.36 18.42
N ARG A 267 0.13 23.33 19.00
CA ARG A 267 1.05 24.20 18.28
C ARG A 267 2.27 23.43 17.76
N MET A 268 2.86 22.57 18.57
CA MET A 268 4.00 21.74 18.16
C MET A 268 3.64 20.83 16.98
N GLU A 269 2.47 20.18 17.02
CA GLU A 269 1.97 19.35 15.92
C GLU A 269 1.73 20.19 14.65
N SER A 270 1.14 21.39 14.79
CA SER A 270 0.90 22.30 13.66
C SER A 270 2.21 22.77 13.02
N ASP A 271 3.19 23.18 13.82
CA ASP A 271 4.51 23.62 13.35
C ASP A 271 5.27 22.44 12.69
N LEU A 272 5.14 21.22 13.24
CA LEU A 272 5.72 20.01 12.65
C LEU A 272 5.08 19.67 11.30
N ILE A 273 3.75 19.75 11.18
CA ILE A 273 3.02 19.49 9.92
C ILE A 273 3.52 20.42 8.81
N LEU A 274 3.67 21.71 9.09
CA LEU A 274 4.21 22.68 8.14
C LEU A 274 5.65 22.36 7.74
N MET A 275 6.51 22.02 8.70
CA MET A 275 7.89 21.64 8.42
C MET A 275 7.97 20.39 7.53
N LEU A 276 7.16 19.37 7.81
CA LEU A 276 7.08 18.15 7.01
C LEU A 276 6.59 18.46 5.58
N LEU A 277 5.57 19.31 5.43
CA LEU A 277 5.08 19.75 4.12
C LEU A 277 6.18 20.44 3.32
N GLU A 278 6.87 21.41 3.90
CA GLU A 278 7.93 22.16 3.22
C GLU A 278 9.10 21.26 2.80
N ASN A 279 9.40 20.23 3.60
CA ASN A 279 10.55 19.36 3.38
C ASN A 279 10.21 18.02 2.70
N ARG A 280 8.95 17.74 2.36
CA ARG A 280 8.49 16.42 1.88
C ARG A 280 9.26 15.87 0.69
N VAL A 281 9.62 16.71 -0.28
CA VAL A 281 10.40 16.30 -1.46
C VAL A 281 11.82 15.88 -1.07
N LYS A 282 12.45 16.64 -0.16
CA LYS A 282 13.78 16.33 0.37
C LYS A 282 13.75 15.04 1.18
N LEU A 283 12.74 14.87 2.03
CA LEU A 283 12.52 13.65 2.83
C LEU A 283 12.34 12.43 1.93
N ARG A 284 11.46 12.51 0.92
CA ARG A 284 11.26 11.44 -0.06
C ARG A 284 12.56 11.02 -0.73
N SER A 285 13.31 11.98 -1.28
CA SER A 285 14.59 11.73 -1.94
C SER A 285 15.59 11.05 -1.01
N LEU A 286 15.66 11.49 0.24
CA LEU A 286 16.56 10.95 1.24
C LEU A 286 16.16 9.52 1.67
N TRP A 287 14.89 9.32 1.99
CA TRP A 287 14.38 8.03 2.47
C TRP A 287 14.41 6.96 1.39
N LEU A 288 14.15 7.31 0.12
CA LEU A 288 14.33 6.38 -1.00
C LEU A 288 15.79 5.90 -1.12
N LYS A 289 16.78 6.77 -0.86
CA LYS A 289 18.19 6.36 -0.83
C LYS A 289 18.51 5.40 0.31
N TYR A 290 17.82 5.49 1.43
CA TYR A 290 17.99 4.54 2.55
C TYR A 290 17.50 3.14 2.18
N ALA A 291 16.63 3.04 1.18
CA ALA A 291 15.99 1.81 0.74
C ALA A 291 16.56 1.24 -0.58
N ASP A 292 17.44 1.97 -1.27
CA ASP A 292 17.93 1.71 -2.63
C ASP A 292 18.69 0.37 -2.77
N THR A 293 19.15 -0.23 -1.67
CA THR A 293 19.82 -1.54 -1.70
C THR A 293 18.87 -2.72 -1.97
N ASP A 294 17.57 -2.59 -1.65
CA ASP A 294 16.60 -3.69 -1.62
C ASP A 294 15.38 -3.51 -2.56
N PHE A 295 15.10 -2.30 -3.06
CA PHE A 295 14.12 -2.07 -4.14
C PHE A 295 14.65 -2.48 -5.53
N ARG A 296 15.47 -3.54 -5.61
CA ARG A 296 16.09 -4.04 -6.84
C ARG A 296 15.08 -4.80 -7.72
N TYR A 297 14.16 -4.04 -8.32
CA TYR A 297 13.39 -4.42 -9.51
C TYR A 297 13.52 -3.37 -10.62
N SER A 298 14.73 -2.85 -10.85
CA SER A 298 15.18 -2.49 -12.21
C SER A 298 16.66 -2.10 -12.14
N ARG A 299 17.46 -2.66 -13.03
CA ARG A 299 18.64 -1.94 -13.52
C ARG A 299 18.09 -0.67 -14.14
N HIS A 300 18.10 0.47 -13.45
CA HIS A 300 18.36 1.81 -13.98
C HIS A 300 18.37 2.81 -12.82
N LYS A 301 19.47 3.55 -12.76
CA LYS A 301 19.87 4.40 -11.65
C LYS A 301 19.40 5.82 -11.95
N TRP A 302 18.16 6.16 -11.63
CA TRP A 302 17.66 7.54 -11.71
C TRP A 302 16.71 7.82 -10.56
N PHE A 303 17.28 8.32 -9.46
CA PHE A 303 16.56 9.00 -8.40
C PHE A 303 16.91 10.47 -8.50
N LEU A 304 15.92 11.34 -8.35
CA LEU A 304 15.92 12.81 -8.35
C LEU A 304 15.20 13.37 -9.57
N GLN A 305 13.91 13.73 -9.42
CA GLN A 305 13.32 14.94 -10.04
C GLN A 305 11.85 15.24 -9.64
N ASP A 306 11.37 14.88 -8.44
CA ASP A 306 9.94 15.06 -8.09
C ASP A 306 9.43 16.52 -7.97
N ALA A 307 10.28 17.51 -7.72
CA ALA A 307 9.86 18.92 -7.73
C ALA A 307 9.95 19.56 -9.13
N ALA A 308 10.85 19.06 -9.97
CA ALA A 308 10.95 19.48 -11.37
C ALA A 308 9.94 18.74 -12.25
N MET A 309 9.44 17.57 -11.85
CA MET A 309 8.54 16.76 -12.69
C MET A 309 7.10 17.22 -12.72
N MET A 310 6.57 17.89 -11.70
CA MET A 310 5.29 18.61 -11.88
C MET A 310 5.48 19.78 -12.85
N ASP A 311 6.67 20.39 -12.83
CA ASP A 311 7.09 21.39 -13.79
C ASP A 311 7.44 20.77 -15.15
N GLU A 312 7.78 19.47 -15.26
CA GLU A 312 7.99 18.72 -16.50
C GLU A 312 6.74 18.04 -17.03
N VAL A 313 5.72 17.78 -16.22
CA VAL A 313 4.37 17.45 -16.69
C VAL A 313 3.72 18.74 -17.18
N ASN A 314 3.86 19.86 -16.45
CA ASN A 314 3.46 21.17 -16.94
C ASN A 314 4.32 21.63 -18.14
N LYS A 315 5.65 21.37 -18.17
CA LYS A 315 6.51 21.64 -19.34
C LYS A 315 6.36 20.61 -20.44
N ALA A 316 5.94 19.36 -20.16
CA ALA A 316 5.53 18.41 -21.19
C ALA A 316 4.24 18.89 -21.82
N MET A 317 3.30 19.40 -20.99
CA MET A 317 2.10 20.11 -21.42
C MET A 317 2.42 21.42 -22.17
N GLU A 318 3.48 22.17 -21.82
CA GLU A 318 3.93 23.37 -22.56
C GLU A 318 4.79 23.03 -23.78
N SER A 319 5.49 21.89 -23.80
CA SER A 319 6.35 21.41 -24.89
C SER A 319 5.58 20.66 -25.97
N LEU A 320 4.42 20.11 -25.62
CA LEU A 320 3.30 19.85 -26.53
C LEU A 320 2.73 21.21 -26.95
N LYS A 321 3.46 21.92 -27.82
CA LYS A 321 3.20 23.31 -28.24
C LYS A 321 1.93 23.49 -29.10
N ALA A 322 0.79 23.11 -28.56
CA ALA A 322 -0.53 23.64 -28.86
C ALA A 322 -1.40 23.37 -27.62
N GLU A 323 -2.18 24.36 -27.17
CA GLU A 323 -3.28 24.07 -26.25
C GLU A 323 -4.08 22.89 -26.82
N PRO A 324 -4.40 21.86 -26.02
CA PRO A 324 -5.16 20.72 -26.53
C PRO A 324 -6.45 21.26 -27.14
N LYS A 325 -6.68 20.93 -28.42
CA LYS A 325 -7.82 21.48 -29.17
C LYS A 325 -9.17 21.13 -28.53
N ASN A 326 -9.20 20.03 -27.78
CA ASN A 326 -10.32 19.54 -27.00
C ASN A 326 -9.84 18.50 -25.95
N ASP A 327 -10.76 18.06 -25.08
CA ASP A 327 -10.48 17.09 -24.02
C ASP A 327 -10.08 15.69 -24.54
N ALA A 328 -10.48 15.32 -25.75
CA ALA A 328 -10.08 14.08 -26.41
C ALA A 328 -8.59 14.06 -26.74
N GLN A 329 -8.06 15.15 -27.32
CA GLN A 329 -6.63 15.30 -27.57
C GLN A 329 -5.85 15.33 -26.25
N PHE A 330 -6.37 16.03 -25.24
CA PHE A 330 -5.72 16.09 -23.94
C PHE A 330 -5.62 14.71 -23.27
N ALA A 331 -6.64 13.86 -23.40
CA ALA A 331 -6.60 12.48 -22.93
C ALA A 331 -5.52 11.64 -23.63
N SER A 332 -5.36 11.80 -24.96
CA SER A 332 -4.30 11.16 -25.72
C SER A 332 -2.89 11.59 -25.27
N ASP A 333 -2.70 12.89 -25.03
CA ASP A 333 -1.44 13.46 -24.56
C ASP A 333 -1.07 12.95 -23.16
N LEU A 334 -2.05 12.89 -22.26
CA LEU A 334 -1.89 12.29 -20.93
C LEU A 334 -1.51 10.81 -21.02
N ARG A 335 -2.10 10.04 -21.94
CA ARG A 335 -1.69 8.64 -22.14
C ARG A 335 -0.24 8.54 -22.63
N GLN A 336 0.20 9.44 -23.50
CA GLN A 336 1.58 9.42 -23.97
C GLN A 336 2.58 9.80 -22.86
N SER A 337 2.24 10.79 -22.04
CA SER A 337 2.97 11.12 -20.81
C SER A 337 3.05 9.92 -19.87
N MET A 338 1.95 9.20 -19.69
CA MET A 338 1.90 8.01 -18.86
C MET A 338 2.90 6.93 -19.33
N ILE A 339 2.99 6.68 -20.64
CA ILE A 339 3.98 5.74 -21.22
C ILE A 339 5.40 6.22 -20.94
N PHE A 340 5.68 7.51 -21.10
CA PHE A 340 6.98 8.10 -20.79
C PHE A 340 7.36 7.88 -19.32
N HIS A 341 6.45 8.13 -18.38
CA HIS A 341 6.72 7.94 -16.95
C HIS A 341 6.95 6.47 -16.57
N GLY A 342 6.21 5.53 -17.17
CA GLY A 342 6.45 4.09 -16.98
C GLY A 342 7.85 3.65 -17.45
N GLN A 343 8.33 4.19 -18.58
CA GLN A 343 9.70 3.94 -19.06
C GLN A 343 10.79 4.46 -18.10
N HIS A 344 10.48 5.48 -17.30
CA HIS A 344 11.40 6.14 -16.38
C HIS A 344 11.21 5.73 -14.92
N ASP A 345 10.42 4.69 -14.65
CA ASP A 345 10.16 4.20 -13.30
C ASP A 345 9.48 5.22 -12.36
N ASP A 346 8.74 6.18 -12.91
CA ASP A 346 7.94 7.13 -12.14
C ASP A 346 6.47 6.70 -12.07
N ILE A 347 6.19 5.85 -11.10
CA ILE A 347 4.84 5.36 -10.83
C ILE A 347 3.87 6.45 -10.36
N ILE A 348 4.36 7.52 -9.71
CA ILE A 348 3.48 8.57 -9.19
C ILE A 348 2.93 9.38 -10.35
N SER A 349 3.79 9.89 -11.23
CA SER A 349 3.35 10.70 -12.38
C SER A 349 2.53 9.87 -13.37
N LEU A 350 2.89 8.59 -13.54
CA LEU A 350 2.08 7.64 -14.30
C LEU A 350 0.64 7.57 -13.78
N LEU A 351 0.47 7.33 -12.47
CA LEU A 351 -0.84 7.21 -11.86
C LEU A 351 -1.59 8.56 -11.79
N LYS A 352 -0.87 9.69 -11.69
CA LYS A 352 -1.46 11.04 -11.86
C LYS A 352 -2.08 11.18 -13.24
N ALA A 353 -1.33 10.91 -14.30
CA ALA A 353 -1.82 10.99 -15.67
C ALA A 353 -3.04 10.07 -15.89
N ARG A 354 -2.98 8.81 -15.43
CA ARG A 354 -4.13 7.88 -15.47
C ARG A 354 -5.37 8.46 -14.77
N ASN A 355 -5.19 8.99 -13.55
CA ASN A 355 -6.30 9.57 -12.78
C ASN A 355 -6.88 10.83 -13.45
N CYS A 356 -6.05 11.64 -14.10
CA CYS A 356 -6.52 12.80 -14.88
C CYS A 356 -7.39 12.35 -16.06
N ILE A 357 -6.98 11.31 -16.81
CA ILE A 357 -7.80 10.76 -17.90
C ILE A 357 -9.15 10.25 -17.35
N ARG A 358 -9.15 9.55 -16.22
CA ARG A 358 -10.38 9.09 -15.55
C ARG A 358 -11.31 10.26 -15.22
N GLN A 359 -10.77 11.32 -14.61
CA GLN A 359 -11.54 12.51 -14.24
C GLN A 359 -12.10 13.25 -15.46
N LEU A 360 -11.33 13.33 -16.56
CA LEU A 360 -11.81 13.88 -17.83
C LEU A 360 -12.99 13.07 -18.37
N TYR A 361 -12.88 11.73 -18.35
CA TYR A 361 -13.99 10.87 -18.75
C TYR A 361 -15.19 11.05 -17.83
N ASP A 362 -14.99 11.10 -16.52
CA ASP A 362 -16.08 11.25 -15.54
C ASP A 362 -16.88 12.54 -15.74
N ARG A 363 -16.23 13.61 -16.22
CA ARG A 363 -16.87 14.89 -16.52
C ARG A 363 -17.57 14.92 -17.88
N ASN A 364 -16.93 14.37 -18.92
CA ASN A 364 -17.38 14.55 -20.30
C ASN A 364 -18.17 13.37 -20.86
N LYS A 365 -17.99 12.17 -20.30
CA LYS A 365 -18.55 10.89 -20.78
C LYS A 365 -18.30 10.62 -22.28
N ASP A 366 -17.21 11.17 -22.80
CA ASP A 366 -16.82 11.04 -24.20
C ASP A 366 -16.29 9.63 -24.51
N PRO A 367 -16.76 8.95 -25.58
CA PRO A 367 -16.33 7.61 -25.94
C PRO A 367 -14.84 7.47 -26.31
N HIS A 368 -14.25 8.50 -26.92
CA HIS A 368 -12.82 8.50 -27.23
C HIS A 368 -11.98 8.63 -25.96
N ILE A 369 -12.38 9.50 -25.03
CA ILE A 369 -11.71 9.59 -23.71
C ILE A 369 -11.83 8.25 -22.96
N LEU A 370 -12.97 7.54 -23.07
CA LEU A 370 -13.10 6.20 -22.50
C LEU A 370 -12.13 5.19 -23.13
N ALA A 371 -11.92 5.25 -24.44
CA ALA A 371 -10.95 4.42 -25.14
C ALA A 371 -9.52 4.71 -24.67
N GLU A 372 -9.16 5.99 -24.59
CA GLU A 372 -7.86 6.44 -24.06
C GLU A 372 -7.66 5.99 -22.60
N TYR A 373 -8.69 6.11 -21.76
CA TYR A 373 -8.65 5.62 -20.37
C TYR A 373 -8.46 4.11 -20.29
N THR A 374 -9.14 3.36 -21.16
CA THR A 374 -9.06 1.89 -21.21
C THR A 374 -7.67 1.42 -21.59
N ILE A 375 -7.04 2.05 -22.59
CA ILE A 375 -5.65 1.78 -22.96
C ILE A 375 -4.70 2.20 -21.82
N ALA A 376 -4.98 3.32 -21.16
CA ALA A 376 -4.18 3.80 -20.03
C ALA A 376 -4.20 2.81 -18.84
N ILE A 377 -5.38 2.31 -18.46
CA ILE A 377 -5.54 1.22 -17.48
C ILE A 377 -4.68 0.02 -17.89
N GLY A 378 -4.81 -0.42 -19.14
CA GLY A 378 -4.10 -1.57 -19.69
C GLY A 378 -2.59 -1.48 -19.64
N ASN A 379 -2.04 -0.31 -19.99
CA ASN A 379 -0.61 -0.04 -19.92
C ASN A 379 -0.14 0.02 -18.47
N SER A 380 -0.90 0.67 -17.58
CA SER A 380 -0.54 0.80 -16.17
C SER A 380 -0.36 -0.55 -15.47
N CYS A 381 -1.01 -1.62 -15.95
CA CYS A 381 -0.85 -2.94 -15.38
C CYS A 381 0.58 -3.50 -15.42
N LEU A 382 1.35 -3.19 -16.48
CA LEU A 382 2.77 -3.58 -16.54
C LEU A 382 3.56 -2.89 -15.43
N ASP A 383 3.32 -1.60 -15.25
CA ASP A 383 3.98 -0.81 -14.22
C ASP A 383 3.55 -1.26 -12.83
N LEU A 384 2.24 -1.41 -12.58
CA LEU A 384 1.72 -1.93 -11.30
C LEU A 384 2.37 -3.27 -10.93
N SER A 385 2.57 -4.18 -11.89
CA SER A 385 3.30 -5.42 -11.67
C SER A 385 4.77 -5.20 -11.37
N LYS A 386 5.47 -4.38 -12.17
CA LYS A 386 6.88 -4.00 -11.97
C LYS A 386 7.13 -3.41 -10.58
N PHE A 387 6.17 -2.63 -10.06
CA PHE A 387 6.23 -2.00 -8.75
C PHE A 387 5.67 -2.87 -7.60
N GLY A 388 5.26 -4.11 -7.87
CA GLY A 388 4.74 -5.04 -6.84
C GLY A 388 3.36 -4.65 -6.30
N LEU A 389 2.62 -3.78 -6.99
CA LEU A 389 1.30 -3.27 -6.59
C LEU A 389 0.19 -4.28 -6.93
N ARG A 390 0.22 -5.44 -6.27
CA ARG A 390 -0.66 -6.57 -6.59
C ARG A 390 -2.14 -6.28 -6.38
N GLN A 391 -2.52 -5.69 -5.25
CA GLN A 391 -3.93 -5.36 -4.99
C GLN A 391 -4.45 -4.32 -5.99
N ALA A 392 -3.62 -3.34 -6.34
CA ALA A 392 -3.91 -2.35 -7.38
C ALA A 392 -4.08 -3.00 -8.76
N LEU A 393 -3.23 -3.97 -9.10
CA LEU A 393 -3.29 -4.71 -10.36
C LEU A 393 -4.60 -5.50 -10.47
N ASP A 394 -4.97 -6.25 -9.43
CA ASP A 394 -6.24 -6.99 -9.37
C ASP A 394 -7.45 -6.06 -9.47
N ALA A 395 -7.43 -4.92 -8.78
CA ALA A 395 -8.49 -3.92 -8.84
C ALA A 395 -8.60 -3.27 -10.23
N THR A 396 -7.47 -2.91 -10.83
CA THR A 396 -7.37 -2.33 -12.18
C THR A 396 -7.92 -3.30 -13.23
N MET A 397 -7.67 -4.61 -13.08
CA MET A 397 -8.24 -5.63 -13.95
C MET A 397 -9.75 -5.80 -13.81
N LYS A 398 -10.27 -5.75 -12.58
CA LYS A 398 -11.73 -5.76 -12.33
C LYS A 398 -12.40 -4.52 -12.91
N GLU A 399 -11.78 -3.35 -12.78
CA GLU A 399 -12.26 -2.10 -13.38
C GLU A 399 -12.31 -2.21 -14.91
N LEU A 400 -11.22 -2.69 -15.53
CA LEU A 400 -11.15 -2.89 -16.96
C LEU A 400 -12.27 -3.82 -17.46
N LYS A 401 -12.46 -4.97 -16.80
CA LYS A 401 -13.52 -5.92 -17.16
C LYS A 401 -14.91 -5.28 -17.10
N LYS A 402 -15.18 -4.49 -16.06
CA LYS A 402 -16.45 -3.76 -15.93
C LYS A 402 -16.68 -2.77 -17.07
N ILE A 403 -15.65 -2.03 -17.49
CA ILE A 403 -15.74 -1.09 -18.61
C ILE A 403 -16.11 -1.84 -19.90
N ILE A 404 -15.47 -2.97 -20.17
CA ILE A 404 -15.73 -3.77 -21.37
C ILE A 404 -17.11 -4.41 -21.34
N ASP A 405 -17.53 -4.96 -20.21
CA ASP A 405 -18.85 -5.57 -20.07
C ASP A 405 -19.99 -4.55 -20.20
N ALA A 406 -19.74 -3.29 -19.81
CA ALA A 406 -20.67 -2.19 -19.99
C ALA A 406 -20.73 -1.65 -21.43
N ASN A 407 -19.78 -2.01 -22.30
CA ASN A 407 -19.66 -1.49 -23.67
C ASN A 407 -19.42 -2.62 -24.70
N PRO A 408 -20.34 -3.60 -24.81
CA PRO A 408 -20.13 -4.81 -25.61
C PRO A 408 -19.97 -4.54 -27.11
N ASP A 409 -20.50 -3.45 -27.64
CA ASP A 409 -20.48 -3.15 -29.07
C ASP A 409 -19.30 -2.25 -29.50
N ASN A 410 -18.46 -1.81 -28.55
CA ASN A 410 -17.36 -0.92 -28.84
C ASN A 410 -16.09 -1.70 -29.22
N HIS A 411 -15.77 -1.72 -30.52
CA HIS A 411 -14.62 -2.44 -31.07
C HIS A 411 -13.28 -1.85 -30.60
N ASP A 412 -13.15 -0.53 -30.51
CA ASP A 412 -11.91 0.13 -30.05
C ASP A 412 -11.59 -0.25 -28.60
N LEU A 413 -12.62 -0.32 -27.75
CA LEU A 413 -12.47 -0.81 -26.38
C LEU A 413 -12.06 -2.28 -26.32
N LYS A 414 -12.60 -3.13 -27.20
CA LYS A 414 -12.19 -4.55 -27.30
C LYS A 414 -10.73 -4.70 -27.75
N ILE A 415 -10.26 -3.86 -28.67
CA ILE A 415 -8.84 -3.82 -29.07
C ILE A 415 -7.97 -3.39 -27.88
N GLY A 416 -8.33 -2.30 -27.19
CA GLY A 416 -7.64 -1.86 -25.98
C GLY A 416 -7.62 -2.92 -24.86
N TYR A 417 -8.71 -3.67 -24.72
CA TYR A 417 -8.80 -4.78 -23.78
C TYR A 417 -7.87 -5.95 -24.15
N ALA A 418 -7.78 -6.28 -25.44
CA ALA A 418 -6.86 -7.32 -25.92
C ALA A 418 -5.40 -6.98 -25.61
N TYR A 419 -5.00 -5.73 -25.85
CA TYR A 419 -3.69 -5.20 -25.48
C TYR A 419 -3.42 -5.33 -23.97
N SER A 420 -4.43 -4.99 -23.17
CA SER A 420 -4.37 -5.07 -21.72
C SER A 420 -4.20 -6.51 -21.25
N LEU A 421 -5.04 -7.44 -21.71
CA LEU A 421 -4.95 -8.87 -21.36
C LEU A 421 -3.58 -9.45 -21.66
N ARG A 422 -3.01 -9.14 -22.84
CA ARG A 422 -1.64 -9.54 -23.18
C ARG A 422 -0.65 -9.02 -22.13
N ASN A 423 -0.61 -7.70 -21.92
CA ASN A 423 0.31 -7.05 -21.00
C ASN A 423 0.23 -7.63 -19.59
N ASN A 424 -0.99 -7.75 -19.08
CA ASN A 424 -1.25 -8.30 -17.76
C ASN A 424 -0.79 -9.75 -17.64
N SER A 425 -1.00 -10.58 -18.67
CA SER A 425 -0.53 -11.97 -18.64
C SER A 425 0.99 -12.07 -18.47
N ILE A 426 1.76 -11.17 -19.07
CA ILE A 426 3.23 -11.11 -18.93
C ILE A 426 3.59 -10.70 -17.50
N ALA A 427 3.06 -9.56 -17.07
CA ALA A 427 3.29 -8.99 -15.74
C ALA A 427 3.00 -10.00 -14.60
N ILE A 428 1.85 -10.67 -14.67
CA ILE A 428 1.43 -11.68 -13.69
C ILE A 428 2.32 -12.94 -13.73
N ALA A 429 2.80 -13.33 -14.90
CA ALA A 429 3.74 -14.45 -15.03
C ALA A 429 5.12 -14.11 -14.44
N GLU A 430 5.64 -12.90 -14.70
CA GLU A 430 6.90 -12.40 -14.12
C GLU A 430 6.83 -12.29 -12.59
N ALA A 431 5.65 -11.98 -12.05
CA ALA A 431 5.35 -12.03 -10.62
C ALA A 431 5.19 -13.46 -10.04
N GLY A 432 5.38 -14.51 -10.85
CA GLY A 432 5.31 -15.91 -10.40
C GLY A 432 3.90 -16.49 -10.30
N HIS A 433 2.87 -15.81 -10.82
CA HIS A 433 1.47 -16.23 -10.71
C HIS A 433 0.96 -16.86 -12.00
N LEU A 434 1.62 -17.93 -12.44
CA LEU A 434 1.38 -18.55 -13.75
C LEU A 434 -0.09 -18.91 -14.01
N LYS A 435 -0.79 -19.50 -13.03
CA LYS A 435 -2.21 -19.86 -13.18
C LYS A 435 -3.10 -18.68 -13.57
N THR A 436 -2.90 -17.53 -12.94
CA THR A 436 -3.66 -16.30 -13.22
C THR A 436 -3.29 -15.74 -14.60
N SER A 437 -2.00 -15.78 -14.96
CA SER A 437 -1.53 -15.39 -16.29
C SER A 437 -2.21 -16.22 -17.39
N LEU A 438 -2.25 -17.54 -17.25
CA LEU A 438 -2.87 -18.44 -18.22
C LEU A 438 -4.38 -18.24 -18.34
N ALA A 439 -5.06 -17.88 -17.24
CA ALA A 439 -6.48 -17.53 -17.29
C ALA A 439 -6.74 -16.28 -18.16
N MET A 440 -5.84 -15.29 -18.14
CA MET A 440 -5.93 -14.10 -19.00
C MET A 440 -5.67 -14.46 -20.47
N VAL A 441 -4.72 -15.36 -20.75
CA VAL A 441 -4.47 -15.86 -22.10
C VAL A 441 -5.71 -16.59 -22.64
N ALA A 442 -6.38 -17.37 -21.80
CA ALA A 442 -7.63 -18.05 -22.17
C ALA A 442 -8.78 -17.05 -22.42
N GLU A 443 -8.88 -15.98 -21.62
CA GLU A 443 -9.85 -14.91 -21.85
C GLU A 443 -9.60 -14.16 -23.17
N LEU A 444 -8.34 -13.86 -23.48
CA LEU A 444 -7.96 -13.26 -24.76
C LEU A 444 -8.27 -14.19 -25.94
N GLY A 445 -8.12 -15.50 -25.77
CA GLY A 445 -8.57 -16.50 -26.74
C GLY A 445 -10.05 -16.36 -27.05
N ARG A 446 -10.91 -16.35 -26.02
CA ARG A 446 -12.37 -16.15 -26.17
C ARG A 446 -12.71 -14.81 -26.84
N LEU A 447 -11.98 -13.74 -26.52
CA LEU A 447 -12.15 -12.44 -27.18
C LEU A 447 -11.78 -12.49 -28.67
N SER A 448 -10.70 -13.20 -29.02
CA SER A 448 -10.24 -13.33 -30.41
C SER A 448 -11.19 -14.15 -31.30
N GLU A 449 -11.96 -15.06 -30.69
CA GLU A 449 -12.98 -15.87 -31.35
C GLU A 449 -14.29 -15.08 -31.53
N SER A 450 -14.64 -14.22 -30.57
CA SER A 450 -15.90 -13.46 -30.59
C SER A 450 -15.86 -12.18 -31.43
N VAL A 451 -14.66 -11.69 -31.79
CA VAL A 451 -14.47 -10.43 -32.51
C VAL A 451 -13.56 -10.67 -33.70
N ASP A 452 -14.05 -10.37 -34.91
CA ASP A 452 -13.27 -10.60 -36.14
C ASP A 452 -12.27 -9.49 -36.47
N GLU A 453 -11.43 -9.12 -35.50
CA GLU A 453 -10.39 -8.10 -35.66
C GLU A 453 -9.01 -8.75 -35.72
N LEU A 454 -8.22 -8.41 -36.75
CA LEU A 454 -6.86 -8.94 -36.92
C LEU A 454 -5.94 -8.50 -35.78
N GLU A 455 -6.19 -7.32 -35.21
CA GLU A 455 -5.37 -6.78 -34.13
C GLU A 455 -5.49 -7.61 -32.86
N ILE A 456 -6.72 -8.00 -32.48
CA ILE A 456 -7.00 -8.86 -31.33
C ILE A 456 -6.36 -10.25 -31.52
N LYS A 457 -6.46 -10.82 -32.72
CA LYS A 457 -5.83 -12.11 -33.07
C LYS A 457 -4.31 -12.04 -32.95
N GLY A 458 -3.71 -10.91 -33.36
CA GLY A 458 -2.30 -10.64 -33.18
C GLY A 458 -1.87 -10.58 -31.71
N GLU A 459 -2.67 -9.93 -30.85
CA GLU A 459 -2.40 -9.89 -29.41
C GLU A 459 -2.56 -11.27 -28.74
N TYR A 460 -3.52 -12.07 -29.21
CA TYR A 460 -3.68 -13.45 -28.74
C TYR A 460 -2.46 -14.31 -29.11
N ALA A 461 -1.99 -14.23 -30.36
CA ALA A 461 -0.79 -14.94 -30.80
C ALA A 461 0.45 -14.59 -29.95
N ARG A 462 0.66 -13.28 -29.66
CA ARG A 462 1.75 -12.84 -28.77
C ARG A 462 1.62 -13.41 -27.36
N SER A 463 0.41 -13.42 -26.82
CA SER A 463 0.14 -13.96 -25.48
C SER A 463 0.40 -15.47 -25.40
N LEU A 464 0.04 -16.24 -26.43
CA LEU A 464 0.39 -17.66 -26.53
C LEU A 464 1.90 -17.88 -26.56
N SER A 465 2.64 -17.10 -27.35
CA SER A 465 4.11 -17.17 -27.42
C SER A 465 4.76 -16.87 -26.05
N ASN A 466 4.25 -15.88 -25.33
CA ASN A 466 4.75 -15.54 -24.00
C ASN A 466 4.39 -16.61 -22.96
N ALA A 467 3.17 -17.14 -22.99
CA ALA A 467 2.74 -18.23 -22.12
C ALA A 467 3.62 -19.47 -22.27
N ILE A 468 3.92 -19.87 -23.52
CA ILE A 468 4.86 -20.95 -23.84
C ILE A 468 6.20 -20.68 -23.15
N THR A 469 6.75 -19.47 -23.33
CA THR A 469 8.05 -19.09 -22.75
C THR A 469 8.05 -19.19 -21.22
N SER A 470 6.99 -18.72 -20.56
CA SER A 470 6.83 -18.81 -19.09
C SER A 470 6.59 -20.24 -18.58
N LEU A 471 6.11 -21.13 -19.43
CA LEU A 471 5.83 -22.52 -19.10
C LEU A 471 7.07 -23.44 -19.27
N LEU A 472 7.98 -23.11 -20.19
CA LEU A 472 9.17 -23.92 -20.50
C LEU A 472 9.93 -24.48 -19.29
N PRO A 473 10.18 -23.72 -18.20
CA PRO A 473 10.97 -24.24 -17.08
C PRO A 473 10.24 -25.27 -16.21
N GLN A 474 8.92 -25.40 -16.34
CA GLN A 474 8.07 -25.93 -15.27
C GLN A 474 6.88 -26.77 -15.76
N THR A 475 6.85 -27.17 -17.03
CA THR A 475 5.77 -28.04 -17.56
C THR A 475 6.22 -29.12 -18.55
N SER A 476 5.30 -30.05 -18.83
CA SER A 476 5.43 -31.14 -19.80
C SER A 476 5.31 -30.65 -21.25
N GLN A 477 5.86 -31.44 -22.18
CA GLN A 477 5.69 -31.23 -23.62
C GLN A 477 4.20 -31.18 -24.02
N GLU A 478 3.36 -32.02 -23.40
CA GLU A 478 1.93 -32.11 -23.71
C GLU A 478 1.20 -30.80 -23.42
N GLU A 479 1.53 -30.13 -22.32
CA GLU A 479 0.91 -28.84 -22.00
C GLU A 479 1.37 -27.75 -22.97
N LEU A 480 2.66 -27.70 -23.32
CA LEU A 480 3.19 -26.74 -24.31
C LEU A 480 2.59 -26.94 -25.70
N ASP A 481 2.38 -28.20 -26.10
CA ASP A 481 1.78 -28.56 -27.40
C ASP A 481 0.38 -27.95 -27.54
N ILE A 482 -0.42 -27.87 -26.48
CA ILE A 482 -1.75 -27.25 -26.50
C ILE A 482 -1.66 -25.76 -26.89
N TYR A 483 -0.73 -25.02 -26.28
CA TYR A 483 -0.54 -23.59 -26.60
C TYR A 483 0.06 -23.39 -27.99
N PHE A 484 1.02 -24.24 -28.36
CA PHE A 484 1.67 -24.16 -29.67
C PHE A 484 0.70 -24.48 -30.82
N GLN A 485 -0.18 -25.48 -30.66
CA GLN A 485 -1.22 -25.81 -31.65
C GLN A 485 -2.19 -24.65 -31.89
N LYS A 486 -2.61 -23.95 -30.82
CA LYS A 486 -3.44 -22.75 -30.94
C LYS A 486 -2.72 -21.64 -31.72
N LEU A 487 -1.42 -21.45 -31.46
CA LEU A 487 -0.60 -20.46 -32.17
C LEU A 487 -0.37 -20.85 -33.63
N ASP A 488 -0.16 -22.14 -33.92
CA ASP A 488 -0.01 -22.69 -35.28
C ASP A 488 -1.31 -22.52 -36.09
N ALA A 489 -2.47 -22.74 -35.48
CA ALA A 489 -3.76 -22.50 -36.12
C ALA A 489 -3.95 -21.02 -36.52
N LEU A 490 -3.55 -20.08 -35.67
CA LEU A 490 -3.56 -18.64 -36.01
C LEU A 490 -2.57 -18.34 -37.15
N TYR A 491 -1.36 -18.90 -37.09
CA TYR A 491 -0.32 -18.69 -38.10
C TYR A 491 -0.71 -19.21 -39.48
N ARG A 492 -1.34 -20.39 -39.56
CA ARG A 492 -1.82 -20.96 -40.83
C ARG A 492 -2.99 -20.19 -41.43
N ARG A 493 -3.82 -19.56 -40.59
CA ARG A 493 -5.05 -18.88 -41.03
C ARG A 493 -4.85 -17.40 -41.37
N TYR A 494 -3.90 -16.71 -40.73
CA TYR A 494 -3.75 -15.27 -40.84
C TYR A 494 -2.31 -14.86 -41.16
N GLU A 495 -2.11 -14.19 -42.29
CA GLU A 495 -0.80 -13.72 -42.73
C GLU A 495 -0.48 -12.30 -42.22
N THR A 496 -0.21 -12.15 -40.92
CA THR A 496 0.24 -10.86 -40.36
C THR A 496 1.68 -10.92 -39.83
N PRO A 497 2.47 -9.83 -39.92
CA PRO A 497 3.82 -9.79 -39.34
C PRO A 497 3.83 -10.09 -37.84
N LYS A 498 2.81 -9.62 -37.11
CA LYS A 498 2.67 -9.81 -35.66
C LYS A 498 2.50 -11.29 -35.28
N ILE A 499 1.62 -12.02 -35.97
CA ILE A 499 1.39 -13.46 -35.73
C ILE A 499 2.62 -14.27 -36.16
N ARG A 500 3.21 -13.95 -37.32
CA ARG A 500 4.43 -14.59 -37.82
C ARG A 500 5.58 -14.46 -36.83
N ALA A 501 5.80 -13.27 -36.27
CA ALA A 501 6.83 -13.03 -35.27
C ALA A 501 6.60 -13.87 -34.01
N ALA A 502 5.36 -13.86 -33.46
CA ALA A 502 5.02 -14.65 -32.28
C ALA A 502 5.25 -16.16 -32.50
N TYR A 503 4.85 -16.69 -33.65
CA TYR A 503 5.09 -18.10 -34.01
C TYR A 503 6.58 -18.45 -34.04
N GLN A 504 7.40 -17.63 -34.70
CA GLN A 504 8.84 -17.89 -34.79
C GLN A 504 9.55 -17.79 -33.44
N ILE A 505 9.14 -16.84 -32.58
CA ILE A 505 9.68 -16.70 -31.22
C ILE A 505 9.36 -17.96 -30.40
N ALA A 506 8.09 -18.38 -30.35
CA ALA A 506 7.66 -19.57 -29.62
C ALA A 506 8.41 -20.82 -30.12
N LYS A 507 8.46 -21.02 -31.44
CA LYS A 507 9.18 -22.12 -32.10
C LYS A 507 10.65 -22.15 -31.67
N THR A 508 11.32 -21.01 -31.73
CA THR A 508 12.74 -20.88 -31.37
C THR A 508 12.96 -21.19 -29.89
N ASN A 509 12.11 -20.67 -29.01
CA ASN A 509 12.24 -20.87 -27.56
C ASN A 509 12.03 -22.35 -27.18
N MET A 510 11.02 -23.02 -27.75
CA MET A 510 10.77 -24.44 -27.53
C MET A 510 11.94 -25.31 -28.00
N VAL A 511 12.45 -25.07 -29.22
CA VAL A 511 13.61 -25.82 -29.75
C VAL A 511 14.85 -25.62 -28.89
N ARG A 512 15.13 -24.38 -28.46
CA ARG A 512 16.27 -24.07 -27.57
C ARG A 512 16.16 -24.77 -26.21
N ALA A 513 14.94 -24.95 -25.71
CA ALA A 513 14.67 -25.67 -24.47
C ALA A 513 14.62 -27.21 -24.65
N GLY A 514 14.91 -27.74 -25.86
CA GLY A 514 14.98 -29.18 -26.12
C GLY A 514 13.65 -29.85 -26.45
N TYR A 515 12.56 -29.08 -26.61
CA TYR A 515 11.24 -29.61 -26.96
C TYR A 515 11.15 -29.91 -28.46
N ARG A 516 10.46 -30.99 -28.82
CA ARG A 516 10.23 -31.37 -30.22
C ARG A 516 8.93 -30.76 -30.71
N ILE A 517 8.99 -30.08 -31.84
CA ILE A 517 7.79 -29.51 -32.48
C ILE A 517 7.31 -30.50 -33.52
N LYS A 518 6.13 -31.07 -33.30
CA LYS A 518 5.45 -31.90 -34.30
C LYS A 518 4.84 -30.96 -35.34
N THR A 519 5.41 -30.97 -36.55
CA THR A 519 4.93 -30.20 -37.71
C THR A 519 3.65 -30.76 -38.31
#